data_AF-A0A7X9CKU7-F1
#
_entry.id   AF-A0A7X9CKU7-F1
#
_cell.length_a   1.000
_cell.length_b   1.000
_cell.length_c   1.000
_cell.angle_alpha   90.00
_cell.angle_beta   90.00
_cell.angle_gamma   90.00
#
_symmetry.space_group_name_H-M   'P 1'
#
loop_
_entity.id
_entity.type
_entity.pdbx_description
1 polymer ?
#
loop_
_entity_poly.entity_id
_entity_poly.type
_entity_poly.pdbx_seq_one_letter_code
_entity_poly.pdbx_strand_id
1 'polypeptide(L)'
;MNRIIKFELKKILRSKLTTGVLILSFLLIIYSFLPKMIKYTFYDGNGNQIEKHKGVVLEKKVKNEIFNKLQTNEEIQLNIQRLSENYVAEKNKTGFQFSEALPKDIYYGFYMPREGYFYWIAENYANTFDYGNPHDLAVKSNELEDFYIERQGKIQNRLNTMKYSRAEREYWDKKANITKGPYKYG
;
A
#
# COMPACT_ATOMS: atom_id res chain seq x y z
N MET A 1 4.90 31.08 -33.51
CA MET A 1 5.02 29.69 -33.01
C MET A 1 3.66 29.03 -32.74
N ASN A 2 2.79 29.60 -31.89
CA ASN A 2 1.47 29.01 -31.56
C ASN A 2 0.54 28.73 -32.75
N ARG A 3 0.57 29.56 -33.80
CA ARG A 3 -0.28 29.38 -34.98
C ARG A 3 0.11 28.13 -35.77
N ILE A 4 1.41 27.88 -35.93
CA ILE A 4 1.95 26.70 -36.64
C ILE A 4 1.61 25.42 -35.88
N ILE A 5 1.85 25.39 -34.57
CA ILE A 5 1.49 24.27 -33.69
C ILE A 5 0.00 23.93 -33.79
N LYS A 6 -0.86 24.95 -33.79
CA LYS A 6 -2.32 24.78 -33.91
C LYS A 6 -2.74 24.19 -35.27
N PHE A 7 -2.09 24.59 -36.36
CA PHE A 7 -2.37 24.07 -37.69
C PHE A 7 -1.94 22.61 -37.84
N GLU A 8 -0.75 22.25 -37.36
CA GLU A 8 -0.26 20.87 -37.43
C GLU A 8 -1.09 19.92 -36.57
N LEU A 9 -1.46 20.32 -35.34
CA LEU A 9 -2.38 19.54 -34.50
C LEU A 9 -3.74 19.33 -35.18
N LYS A 10 -4.30 20.38 -35.80
CA LYS A 10 -5.58 20.28 -36.52
C LYS A 10 -5.49 19.38 -37.74
N LYS A 11 -4.33 19.32 -38.40
CA LYS A 11 -4.06 18.42 -39.53
C LYS A 11 -3.99 16.97 -39.09
N ILE A 12 -3.27 16.69 -37.99
CA ILE A 12 -3.15 15.37 -37.37
C ILE A 12 -4.54 14.86 -36.94
N LEU A 13 -5.33 15.70 -36.26
CA LEU A 13 -6.67 15.34 -35.76
C LEU A 13 -7.73 15.20 -36.87
N ARG A 14 -7.52 15.75 -38.08
CA ARG A 14 -8.44 15.60 -39.22
C ARG A 14 -8.20 14.33 -40.03
N SER A 15 -7.09 13.63 -39.80
CA SER A 15 -6.82 12.35 -40.44
C SER A 15 -7.77 11.27 -39.93
N LYS A 16 -8.50 10.62 -40.83
CA LYS A 16 -9.37 9.47 -40.48
C LYS A 16 -8.57 8.33 -39.85
N LEU A 17 -7.33 8.10 -40.31
CA LEU A 17 -6.43 7.10 -39.77
C LEU A 17 -6.01 7.43 -38.34
N THR A 18 -5.58 8.67 -38.10
CA THR A 18 -5.20 9.11 -36.75
C THR A 18 -6.40 9.04 -35.80
N THR A 19 -7.57 9.47 -36.25
CA THR A 19 -8.81 9.38 -35.45
C THR A 19 -9.15 7.92 -35.12
N GLY A 20 -9.05 7.01 -36.09
CA GLY A 20 -9.27 5.58 -35.87
C GLY A 20 -8.29 4.97 -34.86
N VAL A 21 -7.01 5.29 -34.97
CA VAL A 21 -5.97 4.82 -34.02
C VAL A 21 -6.20 5.37 -32.61
N LEU A 22 -6.62 6.63 -32.48
CA LEU A 22 -6.95 7.23 -31.18
C LEU A 22 -8.17 6.55 -30.53
N ILE A 23 -9.23 6.30 -31.31
CA ILE A 23 -10.41 5.59 -30.82
C ILE A 23 -10.05 4.16 -30.40
N LEU A 24 -9.29 3.43 -31.22
CA LEU A 24 -8.86 2.08 -30.90
C LEU A 24 -8.01 2.05 -29.63
N SER A 25 -7.03 2.95 -29.51
CA SER A 25 -6.21 3.09 -28.30
C SER A 25 -7.07 3.35 -27.07
N PHE A 26 -8.06 4.24 -27.17
CA PHE A 26 -8.98 4.54 -26.08
C PHE A 26 -9.83 3.33 -25.69
N LEU A 27 -10.35 2.58 -26.67
CA LEU A 27 -11.10 1.35 -26.40
C LEU A 27 -10.24 0.28 -25.74
N LEU A 28 -8.98 0.12 -26.15
CA LEU A 28 -8.02 -0.80 -25.53
C LEU A 28 -7.74 -0.41 -24.07
N ILE A 29 -7.59 0.89 -23.79
CA ILE A 29 -7.44 1.40 -22.43
C ILE A 29 -8.67 1.04 -21.60
N ILE A 30 -9.88 1.37 -22.07
CA ILE A 30 -11.13 1.03 -21.39
C ILE A 30 -11.22 -0.48 -21.13
N TYR A 31 -10.98 -1.29 -22.15
CA TYR A 31 -11.02 -2.75 -22.07
C TYR A 31 -10.03 -3.30 -21.03
N SER A 32 -8.86 -2.69 -20.89
CA SER A 32 -7.86 -3.11 -19.89
C SER A 32 -8.33 -2.92 -18.44
N PHE A 33 -9.26 -1.99 -18.18
CA PHE A 33 -9.76 -1.69 -16.83
C PHE A 33 -11.11 -2.34 -16.50
N LEU A 34 -11.94 -2.66 -17.50
CA LEU A 34 -13.26 -3.27 -17.28
C LEU A 34 -13.21 -4.55 -16.41
N PRO A 35 -12.31 -5.52 -16.66
CA PRO A 35 -12.25 -6.74 -15.87
C PRO A 35 -11.99 -6.47 -14.39
N LYS A 36 -11.12 -5.51 -14.06
CA LYS A 36 -10.81 -5.14 -12.68
C LYS A 36 -12.04 -4.60 -11.96
N MET A 37 -12.87 -3.79 -12.64
CA MET A 37 -14.09 -3.25 -12.03
C MET A 37 -15.20 -4.29 -11.88
N ILE A 38 -15.40 -5.15 -12.89
CA ILE A 38 -16.49 -6.14 -12.90
C ILE A 38 -16.19 -7.30 -11.95
N LYS A 39 -14.92 -7.69 -11.82
CA LYS A 39 -14.46 -8.78 -10.95
C LYS A 39 -13.98 -8.30 -9.58
N TYR A 40 -14.13 -7.01 -9.28
CA TYR A 40 -13.75 -6.49 -7.97
C TYR A 40 -14.61 -7.15 -6.88
N THR A 41 -13.99 -7.63 -5.82
CA THR A 41 -14.70 -8.17 -4.65
C THR A 41 -13.99 -7.75 -3.37
N PHE A 42 -14.75 -7.54 -2.31
CA PHE A 42 -14.27 -7.20 -0.97
C PHE A 42 -15.06 -8.01 0.05
N TYR A 43 -14.51 -8.28 1.22
CA TYR A 43 -15.20 -9.03 2.26
C TYR A 43 -15.67 -8.10 3.37
N ASP A 44 -16.89 -8.31 3.88
CA ASP A 44 -17.32 -7.66 5.12
C ASP A 44 -16.64 -8.31 6.34
N GLY A 45 -16.84 -7.74 7.54
CA GLY A 45 -16.24 -8.26 8.77
C GLY A 45 -16.70 -9.67 9.16
N ASN A 46 -17.77 -10.19 8.55
CA ASN A 46 -18.25 -11.57 8.75
C ASN A 46 -17.66 -12.55 7.71
N GLY A 47 -16.89 -12.03 6.75
CA GLY A 47 -16.35 -12.78 5.63
C GLY A 47 -17.35 -13.02 4.51
N ASN A 48 -18.42 -12.21 4.39
CA ASN A 48 -19.31 -12.26 3.22
C ASN A 48 -18.69 -11.46 2.08
N GLN A 49 -18.69 -12.06 0.89
CA GLN A 49 -18.17 -11.41 -0.31
C GLN A 49 -19.16 -10.37 -0.84
N ILE A 50 -18.68 -9.15 -0.98
CA ILE A 50 -19.39 -8.00 -1.54
C ILE A 50 -18.75 -7.65 -2.89
N GLU A 51 -19.53 -7.74 -3.95
CA GLU A 51 -19.01 -7.64 -5.32
C GLU A 51 -19.12 -6.22 -5.91
N LYS A 52 -18.32 -6.00 -6.95
CA LYS A 52 -18.39 -4.87 -7.88
C LYS A 52 -18.33 -3.53 -7.13
N HIS A 53 -19.16 -2.59 -7.54
CA HIS A 53 -19.21 -1.25 -6.97
C HIS A 53 -19.53 -1.23 -5.47
N LYS A 54 -20.39 -2.14 -4.99
CA LYS A 54 -20.72 -2.23 -3.56
C LYS A 54 -19.48 -2.59 -2.73
N GLY A 55 -18.63 -3.48 -3.24
CA GLY A 55 -17.36 -3.83 -2.60
C GLY A 55 -16.43 -2.63 -2.48
N VAL A 56 -16.28 -1.84 -3.56
CA VAL A 56 -15.43 -0.63 -3.57
C VAL A 56 -15.93 0.40 -2.56
N VAL A 57 -17.24 0.63 -2.50
CA VAL A 57 -17.84 1.57 -1.55
C VAL A 57 -17.61 1.11 -0.10
N LEU A 58 -17.77 -0.19 0.17
CA LEU A 58 -17.53 -0.77 1.49
C LEU A 58 -16.05 -0.66 1.89
N GLU A 59 -15.12 -1.06 1.01
CA GLU A 59 -13.67 -0.94 1.28
C GLU A 59 -13.30 0.50 1.64
N LYS A 60 -13.75 1.48 0.84
CA LYS A 60 -13.45 2.89 1.07
C LYS A 60 -14.00 3.38 2.41
N LYS A 61 -15.22 2.97 2.77
CA LYS A 61 -15.82 3.30 4.06
C LYS A 61 -14.99 2.73 5.21
N VAL A 62 -14.70 1.43 5.15
CA VAL A 62 -13.93 0.71 6.19
C VAL A 62 -12.52 1.31 6.35
N LYS A 63 -11.79 1.55 5.25
CA LYS A 63 -10.45 2.15 5.31
C LYS A 63 -10.47 3.56 5.89
N ASN A 64 -11.44 4.39 5.51
CA ASN A 64 -11.59 5.72 6.08
C ASN A 64 -11.89 5.66 7.59
N GLU A 65 -12.71 4.72 8.05
CA GLU A 65 -13.01 4.55 9.47
C GLU A 65 -11.77 4.08 10.26
N ILE A 66 -10.98 3.17 9.70
CA ILE A 66 -9.77 2.63 10.35
C ILE A 66 -8.65 3.67 10.41
N PHE A 67 -8.39 4.37 9.31
CA PHE A 67 -7.20 5.20 9.14
C PHE A 67 -7.48 6.71 9.19
N ASN A 68 -8.61 7.14 9.76
CA ASN A 68 -8.92 8.57 9.95
C ASN A 68 -7.97 9.29 10.93
N LYS A 69 -7.20 8.54 11.72
CA LYS A 69 -6.29 9.06 12.75
C LYS A 69 -4.82 8.94 12.35
N LEU A 70 -3.99 9.75 13.01
CA LEU A 70 -2.53 9.64 12.92
C LEU A 70 -2.07 8.30 13.51
N GLN A 71 -1.14 7.65 12.83
CA GLN A 71 -0.54 6.39 13.23
C GLN A 71 0.62 6.70 14.18
N THR A 72 0.36 6.97 15.46
CA THR A 72 1.44 7.14 16.44
C THR A 72 2.13 5.81 16.70
N ASN A 73 3.30 5.81 17.36
CA ASN A 73 3.96 4.55 17.71
C ASN A 73 3.03 3.69 18.59
N GLU A 74 2.33 4.30 19.55
CA GLU A 74 1.37 3.60 20.41
C GLU A 74 0.26 2.94 19.62
N GLU A 75 -0.28 3.63 18.60
CA GLU A 75 -1.32 3.07 17.74
C GLU A 75 -0.79 1.91 16.88
N ILE A 76 0.43 2.04 16.35
CA ILE A 76 1.08 0.99 15.57
C ILE A 76 1.31 -0.25 16.44
N GLN A 77 1.88 -0.06 17.63
CA GLN A 77 2.15 -1.15 18.58
C GLN A 77 0.87 -1.83 19.05
N LEU A 78 -0.21 -1.08 19.31
CA LEU A 78 -1.52 -1.65 19.64
C LEU A 78 -2.05 -2.56 18.52
N ASN A 79 -1.89 -2.15 17.25
CA ASN A 79 -2.33 -2.96 16.12
C ASN A 79 -1.44 -4.21 15.92
N ILE A 80 -0.13 -4.11 16.14
CA ILE A 80 0.79 -5.25 16.11
C ILE A 80 0.47 -6.23 17.23
N GLN A 81 0.28 -5.73 18.45
CA GLN A 81 -0.08 -6.55 19.61
C GLN A 81 -1.38 -7.31 19.34
N ARG A 82 -2.42 -6.63 18.86
CA ARG A 82 -3.69 -7.27 18.52
C ARG A 82 -3.54 -8.33 17.42
N LEU A 83 -2.66 -8.10 16.45
CA LEU A 83 -2.34 -9.12 15.44
C LEU A 83 -1.69 -10.33 16.12
N SER A 84 -0.63 -10.11 16.90
CA SER A 84 0.15 -11.15 17.58
C SER A 84 -0.69 -12.01 18.53
N GLU A 85 -1.52 -11.39 19.37
CA GLU A 85 -2.38 -12.08 20.35
C GLU A 85 -3.37 -13.07 19.72
N ASN A 86 -3.75 -12.85 18.46
CA ASN A 86 -4.70 -13.69 17.74
C ASN A 86 -4.03 -14.64 16.74
N TYR A 87 -2.70 -14.59 16.63
CA TYR A 87 -1.95 -15.26 15.58
C TYR A 87 -1.39 -16.61 16.02
N VAL A 88 -1.63 -17.65 15.22
CA VAL A 88 -1.10 -19.00 15.44
C VAL A 88 -0.03 -19.30 14.38
N ALA A 89 1.24 -19.13 14.75
CA ALA A 89 2.37 -19.18 13.81
C ALA A 89 2.48 -20.51 13.06
N GLU A 90 2.19 -21.64 13.73
CA GLU A 90 2.28 -22.99 13.15
C GLU A 90 1.29 -23.21 12.00
N LYS A 91 0.22 -22.41 11.96
CA LYS A 91 -0.78 -22.44 10.88
C LYS A 91 -0.39 -21.55 9.69
N ASN A 92 0.64 -20.72 9.83
CA ASN A 92 1.19 -19.95 8.70
C ASN A 92 2.55 -20.49 8.27
N LYS A 93 2.54 -21.57 7.49
CA LYS A 93 3.77 -22.28 7.11
C LYS A 93 4.62 -21.53 6.08
N THR A 94 4.00 -20.64 5.31
CA THR A 94 4.65 -19.91 4.21
C THR A 94 4.90 -18.44 4.51
N GLY A 95 4.41 -17.93 5.64
CA GLY A 95 4.34 -16.49 5.94
C GLY A 95 3.20 -15.76 5.23
N PHE A 96 2.33 -16.44 4.47
CA PHE A 96 1.22 -15.81 3.73
C PHE A 96 -0.17 -16.38 4.03
N GLN A 97 -0.27 -17.44 4.84
CA GLN A 97 -1.53 -18.13 5.18
C GLN A 97 -2.24 -17.48 6.39
N PHE A 98 -2.48 -16.17 6.34
CA PHE A 98 -3.12 -15.44 7.45
C PHE A 98 -4.57 -15.87 7.73
N SER A 99 -5.29 -16.34 6.72
CA SER A 99 -6.64 -16.90 6.89
C SER A 99 -6.66 -18.22 7.67
N GLU A 100 -5.53 -18.93 7.71
CA GLU A 100 -5.37 -20.16 8.50
C GLU A 100 -4.87 -19.85 9.91
N ALA A 101 -4.00 -18.84 10.04
CA ALA A 101 -3.37 -18.46 11.30
C ALA A 101 -4.18 -17.50 12.19
N LEU A 102 -5.25 -16.90 11.67
CA LEU A 102 -6.14 -16.02 12.42
C LEU A 102 -7.55 -16.62 12.53
N PRO A 103 -8.27 -16.39 13.64
CA PRO A 103 -9.71 -16.60 13.71
C PRO A 103 -10.44 -15.86 12.59
N LYS A 104 -11.55 -16.40 12.09
CA LYS A 104 -12.25 -15.88 10.90
C LYS A 104 -12.66 -14.40 11.06
N ASP A 105 -13.21 -14.05 12.22
CA ASP A 105 -13.64 -12.70 12.57
C ASP A 105 -12.45 -11.72 12.67
N ILE A 106 -11.30 -12.17 13.17
CA ILE A 106 -10.07 -11.38 13.20
C ILE A 106 -9.48 -11.23 11.79
N TYR A 107 -9.46 -12.30 11.00
CA TYR A 107 -8.96 -12.25 9.64
C TYR A 107 -9.76 -11.25 8.78
N TYR A 108 -11.08 -11.40 8.70
CA TYR A 108 -11.91 -10.54 7.84
C TYR A 108 -12.19 -9.16 8.45
N GLY A 109 -12.40 -9.06 9.77
CA GLY A 109 -12.77 -7.81 10.44
C GLY A 109 -11.58 -6.92 10.81
N PHE A 110 -10.40 -7.51 11.06
CA PHE A 110 -9.24 -6.77 11.55
C PHE A 110 -8.08 -6.78 10.56
N TYR A 111 -7.58 -7.96 10.18
CA TYR A 111 -6.36 -8.10 9.37
C TYR A 111 -6.56 -7.71 7.91
N MET A 112 -7.51 -8.32 7.20
CA MET A 112 -7.70 -8.14 5.75
C MET A 112 -7.90 -6.67 5.34
N PRO A 113 -8.69 -5.84 6.05
CA PRO A 113 -8.79 -4.41 5.74
C PRO A 113 -7.50 -3.62 5.99
N ARG A 114 -6.60 -4.16 6.82
CA ARG A 114 -5.30 -3.60 7.23
C ARG A 114 -4.10 -4.31 6.61
N GLU A 115 -4.30 -5.22 5.66
CA GLU A 115 -3.20 -6.05 5.13
C GLU A 115 -2.05 -5.18 4.60
N GLY A 116 -2.35 -4.24 3.70
CA GLY A 116 -1.35 -3.29 3.20
C GLY A 116 -0.73 -2.40 4.28
N TYR A 117 -1.46 -2.14 5.37
CA TYR A 117 -0.95 -1.37 6.51
C TYR A 117 0.09 -2.18 7.30
N PHE A 118 -0.20 -3.46 7.55
CA PHE A 118 0.77 -4.35 8.18
C PHE A 118 1.99 -4.60 7.30
N TYR A 119 1.84 -4.69 5.98
CA TYR A 119 3.01 -4.72 5.08
C TYR A 119 3.83 -3.44 5.18
N TRP A 120 3.20 -2.27 5.17
CA TRP A 120 3.90 -0.99 5.36
C TRP A 120 4.67 -0.93 6.69
N ILE A 121 4.09 -1.48 7.77
CA ILE A 121 4.79 -1.58 9.05
C ILE A 121 5.96 -2.57 8.96
N ALA A 122 5.73 -3.77 8.43
CA ALA A 122 6.74 -4.83 8.34
C ALA A 122 7.95 -4.38 7.51
N GLU A 123 7.70 -3.66 6.43
CA GLU A 123 8.73 -3.03 5.60
C GLU A 123 9.63 -2.09 6.39
N ASN A 124 9.18 -1.52 7.50
CA ASN A 124 10.01 -0.65 8.32
C ASN A 124 11.02 -1.42 9.17
N TYR A 125 10.63 -2.59 9.68
CA TYR A 125 11.44 -3.44 10.55
C TYR A 125 12.31 -4.46 9.78
N ALA A 126 12.02 -4.70 8.51
CA ALA A 126 12.88 -5.49 7.64
C ALA A 126 14.23 -4.79 7.41
N ASN A 127 15.27 -5.57 7.08
CA ASN A 127 16.56 -5.01 6.68
C ASN A 127 16.41 -4.05 5.49
N THR A 128 17.39 -3.17 5.31
CA THR A 128 17.37 -2.07 4.31
C THR A 128 17.01 -2.51 2.89
N PHE A 129 17.35 -3.75 2.50
CA PHE A 129 17.15 -4.28 1.16
C PHE A 129 16.25 -5.53 1.11
N ASP A 130 15.65 -5.90 2.24
CA ASP A 130 14.74 -7.04 2.35
C ASP A 130 13.29 -6.56 2.34
N TYR A 131 12.39 -7.46 1.95
CA TYR A 131 10.94 -7.25 2.05
C TYR A 131 10.44 -7.63 3.44
N GLY A 132 9.56 -6.81 3.98
CA GLY A 132 8.91 -7.07 5.26
C GLY A 132 7.68 -7.96 5.10
N ASN A 133 7.54 -8.94 5.98
CA ASN A 133 6.35 -9.79 6.05
C ASN A 133 5.58 -9.51 7.37
N PRO A 134 4.25 -9.28 7.34
CA PRO A 134 3.44 -9.17 8.54
C PRO A 134 3.54 -10.35 9.52
N HIS A 135 4.01 -11.52 9.05
CA HIS A 135 4.31 -12.67 9.89
C HIS A 135 5.37 -12.31 10.93
N ASP A 136 6.43 -11.60 10.53
CA ASP A 136 7.50 -11.17 11.42
C ASP A 136 6.97 -10.24 12.51
N LEU A 137 6.02 -9.35 12.17
CA LEU A 137 5.36 -8.49 13.16
C LEU A 137 4.60 -9.30 14.21
N ALA A 138 3.93 -10.37 13.79
CA ALA A 138 3.12 -11.19 14.67
C ALA A 138 3.97 -12.08 15.58
N VAL A 139 5.09 -12.62 15.09
CA VAL A 139 5.93 -13.56 15.85
C VAL A 139 7.01 -12.88 16.70
N LYS A 140 7.46 -11.68 16.34
CA LYS A 140 8.53 -10.93 17.02
C LYS A 140 8.02 -9.65 17.66
N SER A 141 6.73 -9.56 17.96
CA SER A 141 6.10 -8.32 18.45
C SER A 141 6.76 -7.75 19.72
N ASN A 142 7.34 -8.61 20.55
CA ASN A 142 8.08 -8.27 21.77
C ASN A 142 9.50 -7.75 21.53
N GLU A 143 10.03 -7.90 20.31
CA GLU A 143 11.37 -7.45 19.91
C GLU A 143 11.34 -6.11 19.17
N LEU A 144 10.15 -5.60 18.83
CA LEU A 144 10.01 -4.40 18.00
C LEU A 144 10.17 -3.14 18.83
N GLU A 145 11.13 -2.30 18.44
CA GLU A 145 11.29 -0.95 18.98
C GLU A 145 10.25 0.03 18.40
N ASP A 146 10.36 1.30 18.82
CA ASP A 146 9.54 2.40 18.30
C ASP A 146 9.65 2.48 16.77
N PHE A 147 8.49 2.47 16.12
CA PHE A 147 8.37 2.48 14.66
C PHE A 147 9.12 3.66 14.01
N TYR A 148 9.03 4.84 14.61
CA TYR A 148 9.65 6.05 14.06
C TYR A 148 11.15 6.08 14.27
N ILE A 149 11.65 5.51 15.37
CA ILE A 149 13.10 5.32 15.59
C ILE A 149 13.66 4.37 14.53
N GLU A 150 13.03 3.20 14.35
CA GLU A 150 13.45 2.20 13.36
C GLU A 150 13.42 2.75 11.93
N ARG A 151 12.38 3.53 11.61
CA ARG A 151 12.27 4.19 10.30
C ARG A 151 13.47 5.09 10.04
N GLN A 152 13.86 5.88 11.03
CA GLN A 152 14.98 6.80 10.90
C GLN A 152 16.30 6.04 10.77
N GLY A 153 16.49 4.98 11.55
CA GLY A 153 17.61 4.05 11.39
C GLY A 153 17.70 3.49 9.98
N LYS A 154 16.59 2.97 9.44
CA LYS A 154 16.51 2.41 8.07
C LYS A 154 16.83 3.44 6.99
N ILE A 155 16.34 4.67 7.12
CA ILE A 155 16.68 5.77 6.19
C ILE A 155 18.17 6.06 6.21
N GLN A 156 18.76 6.25 7.39
CA GLN A 156 20.19 6.56 7.49
C GLN A 156 21.05 5.40 6.98
N ASN A 157 20.68 4.15 7.29
CA ASN A 157 21.37 2.97 6.78
C ASN A 157 21.32 2.92 5.24
N ARG A 158 20.17 3.19 4.63
CA ARG A 158 20.03 3.25 3.17
C ARG A 158 20.90 4.35 2.55
N LEU A 159 20.88 5.55 3.13
CA LEU A 159 21.68 6.67 2.64
C LEU A 159 23.18 6.42 2.76
N ASN A 160 23.62 5.71 3.80
CA ASN A 160 25.03 5.37 4.02
C ASN A 160 25.51 4.18 3.17
N THR A 161 24.63 3.23 2.86
CA THR A 161 24.98 2.04 2.08
C THR A 161 25.02 2.34 0.58
N MET A 162 24.12 3.20 0.10
CA MET A 162 24.06 3.57 -1.31
C MET A 162 25.20 4.53 -1.65
N LYS A 163 25.78 4.37 -2.84
CA LYS A 163 26.82 5.27 -3.37
C LYS A 163 26.22 6.57 -3.92
N TYR A 164 25.65 7.39 -3.04
CA TYR A 164 25.15 8.72 -3.39
C TYR A 164 26.26 9.76 -3.39
N SER A 165 26.21 10.69 -4.33
CA SER A 165 26.93 11.96 -4.19
C SER A 165 26.43 12.72 -2.96
N ARG A 166 27.22 13.69 -2.49
CA ARG A 166 26.82 14.55 -1.37
C ARG A 166 25.47 15.23 -1.62
N ALA A 167 25.27 15.78 -2.82
CA ALA A 167 24.04 16.49 -3.18
C ALA A 167 22.82 15.54 -3.21
N GLU A 168 22.97 14.33 -3.74
CA GLU A 168 21.90 13.32 -3.73
C GLU A 168 21.56 12.88 -2.31
N ARG A 169 22.56 12.65 -1.47
CA ARG A 169 22.35 12.28 -0.07
C ARG A 169 21.60 13.38 0.69
N GLU A 170 22.04 14.63 0.56
CA GLU A 170 21.37 15.79 1.19
C GLU A 170 19.92 15.94 0.68
N TYR A 171 19.69 15.74 -0.63
CA TYR A 171 18.36 15.76 -1.22
C TYR A 171 17.46 14.67 -0.63
N TRP A 172 17.92 13.42 -0.60
CA TRP A 172 17.13 12.28 -0.11
C TRP A 172 16.90 12.32 1.39
N ASP A 173 17.91 12.74 2.17
CA ASP A 173 17.75 12.95 3.62
C ASP A 173 16.69 14.02 3.89
N LYS A 174 16.77 15.17 3.21
CA LYS A 174 15.74 16.21 3.32
C LYS A 174 14.36 15.69 2.94
N LYS A 175 14.25 14.94 1.84
CA LYS A 175 12.97 14.37 1.37
C LYS A 175 12.38 13.36 2.36
N ALA A 176 13.21 12.47 2.90
CA ALA A 176 12.79 11.45 3.86
C ALA A 176 12.38 12.03 5.22
N ASN A 177 12.91 13.21 5.55
CA ASN A 177 12.69 13.93 6.81
C ASN A 177 11.73 15.13 6.72
N ILE A 178 11.02 15.34 5.60
CA ILE A 178 10.01 16.43 5.48
C ILE A 178 8.98 16.34 6.61
N THR A 179 8.61 15.12 6.99
CA THR A 179 7.80 14.82 8.17
C THR A 179 8.51 13.71 8.93
N LYS A 180 8.75 13.87 10.24
CA LYS A 180 9.33 12.81 11.09
C LYS A 180 8.27 11.83 11.64
N GLY A 181 7.03 11.93 11.13
CA GLY A 181 5.85 11.30 11.71
C GLY A 181 5.18 12.16 12.80
N PRO A 182 4.04 11.71 13.34
CA PRO A 182 3.30 10.53 12.90
C PRO A 182 2.58 10.71 11.54
N TYR A 183 2.37 9.62 10.80
CA TYR A 183 1.75 9.64 9.47
C TYR A 183 0.25 9.37 9.53
N LYS A 184 -0.52 9.89 8.56
CA LYS A 184 -1.80 9.29 8.18
C LYS A 184 -1.51 8.19 7.16
N TYR A 185 -2.10 7.01 7.36
CA TYR A 185 -1.99 5.91 6.42
C TYR A 185 -3.16 5.95 5.44
N GLY A 186 -2.89 5.73 4.15
CA GLY A 186 -3.90 5.74 3.08
C GLY A 186 -3.94 7.03 2.26
#